data_AF-A0A840E6W2-F1
#
_entry.id   AF-A0A840E6W2-F1
#
_cell.length_a   1.000
_cell.length_b   1.000
_cell.length_c   1.000
_cell.angle_alpha   90.00
_cell.angle_beta   90.00
_cell.angle_gamma   90.00
#
_symmetry.space_group_name_H-M   'P 1'
#
loop_
_entity.id
_entity.type
_entity.pdbx_description
1 polymer ?
#
loop_
_entity_poly.entity_id
_entity_poly.type
_entity_poly.pdbx_seq_one_letter_code
_entity_poly.pdbx_strand_id
1 'polypeptide(L)'
;MATQKRGTPQLVPFIIVSLVTLFFMIWAMRRCSDNDNDYAMIEERNTREDYLERRDSLLRDSIRKLQEQALLATPEASLLSEAEQEVLAREAALLRARTQPLPGDSTFYVPGRPAQVVVKKETTLYSTIDGLNVRVQPHLGASIVARLKLYEPVTFMNEVTDSLHTIDLGEVTPTEPWVKVRLQDGKLGWVYGAGVSYYKHRLEGVVN
;
A
#
# COMPACT_ATOMS: atom_id res chain seq x y z
N MET A 1 -26.24 -58.57 -53.97
CA MET A 1 -25.14 -57.88 -53.25
C MET A 1 -25.66 -57.51 -51.87
N ALA A 2 -25.14 -58.12 -50.82
CA ALA A 2 -25.49 -57.76 -49.45
C ALA A 2 -24.22 -57.80 -48.59
N THR A 3 -23.68 -56.63 -48.28
CA THR A 3 -22.56 -56.43 -47.37
C THR A 3 -23.10 -56.19 -45.97
N GLN A 4 -23.00 -57.20 -45.11
CA GLN A 4 -23.43 -57.13 -43.72
C GLN A 4 -22.33 -56.45 -42.88
N LYS A 5 -22.56 -55.19 -42.50
CA LYS A 5 -21.68 -54.38 -41.66
C LYS A 5 -21.75 -54.89 -40.22
N ARG A 6 -20.74 -55.65 -39.77
CA ARG A 6 -20.61 -56.12 -38.38
C ARG A 6 -20.40 -54.91 -37.45
N GLY A 7 -21.41 -54.59 -36.65
CA GLY A 7 -21.30 -53.59 -35.57
C GLY A 7 -20.37 -54.11 -34.49
N THR A 8 -19.38 -53.30 -34.12
CA THR A 8 -18.33 -53.57 -33.12
C THR A 8 -18.85 -53.37 -31.69
N PRO A 9 -19.21 -54.44 -30.95
CA PRO A 9 -19.72 -54.33 -29.58
C PRO A 9 -18.59 -54.20 -28.54
N GLN A 10 -17.32 -54.32 -28.96
CA GLN A 10 -16.14 -54.34 -28.09
C GLN A 10 -15.55 -52.95 -27.81
N LEU A 11 -15.91 -51.92 -28.58
CA LEU A 11 -15.41 -50.55 -28.37
C LEU A 11 -16.25 -49.75 -27.36
N VAL A 12 -17.50 -50.15 -27.15
CA VAL A 12 -18.42 -49.52 -26.19
C VAL A 12 -17.87 -49.47 -24.76
N PRO A 13 -17.30 -50.55 -24.18
CA PRO A 13 -16.76 -50.49 -22.82
C PRO A 13 -15.56 -49.53 -22.70
N PHE A 14 -14.69 -49.44 -23.71
CA PHE A 14 -13.55 -48.52 -23.69
C PHE A 14 -13.98 -47.05 -23.77
N ILE A 15 -15.01 -46.75 -24.56
CA ILE A 15 -15.57 -45.40 -24.64
C ILE A 15 -16.19 -44.99 -23.30
N ILE A 16 -16.93 -45.91 -22.65
CA ILE A 16 -17.55 -45.64 -21.35
C ILE A 16 -16.47 -45.41 -20.27
N VAL A 17 -15.45 -46.27 -20.20
CA VAL A 17 -14.35 -46.10 -19.23
C VAL A 17 -13.61 -44.79 -19.47
N SER A 18 -13.34 -44.42 -20.73
CA SER A 18 -12.71 -43.13 -21.07
C SER A 18 -13.56 -41.92 -20.69
N LEU A 19 -14.89 -42.01 -20.81
CA LEU A 19 -15.80 -40.92 -20.44
C LEU A 19 -15.89 -40.76 -18.92
N VAL A 20 -15.92 -41.87 -18.18
CA VAL A 20 -15.98 -41.86 -16.71
C VAL A 20 -14.68 -41.30 -16.12
N THR A 21 -13.52 -41.68 -16.66
CA THR A 21 -12.22 -41.14 -16.19
C THR A 21 -12.07 -39.66 -16.52
N LEU A 22 -12.54 -39.22 -17.69
CA LEU A 22 -12.52 -37.81 -18.08
C LEU A 22 -13.45 -36.98 -17.19
N PHE A 23 -14.64 -37.48 -16.87
CA PHE A 23 -15.57 -36.80 -15.96
C PHE A 23 -15.01 -36.70 -14.54
N PHE A 24 -14.36 -37.77 -14.05
CA PHE A 24 -13.69 -37.76 -12.74
C PHE A 24 -12.53 -36.76 -12.69
N MET A 25 -11.72 -36.68 -13.76
CA MET A 25 -10.65 -35.68 -13.86
C MET A 25 -11.18 -34.25 -13.87
N ILE A 26 -12.26 -33.99 -14.61
CA ILE A 26 -12.90 -32.66 -14.63
C ILE A 26 -13.44 -32.30 -13.24
N TRP A 27 -14.04 -33.25 -12.53
CA TRP A 27 -14.52 -33.05 -11.16
C TRP A 27 -13.36 -32.80 -10.17
N ALA A 28 -12.27 -33.57 -10.27
CA ALA A 28 -11.09 -33.41 -9.43
C ALA A 28 -10.41 -32.05 -9.66
N MET A 29 -10.25 -31.62 -10.92
CA MET A 29 -9.69 -30.31 -11.25
C MET A 29 -10.56 -29.16 -10.71
N ARG A 30 -11.89 -29.30 -10.76
CA ARG A 30 -12.83 -28.32 -10.19
C ARG A 30 -12.77 -28.23 -8.66
N ARG A 31 -12.36 -29.30 -7.98
CA ARG A 31 -12.23 -29.33 -6.52
C ARG A 31 -10.90 -28.76 -6.04
N CYS A 32 -9.83 -28.90 -6.83
CA CYS A 32 -8.52 -28.37 -6.49
C CYS A 32 -8.40 -26.84 -6.69
N SER A 33 -9.15 -26.23 -7.60
CA SER A 33 -9.05 -24.78 -7.84
C SER A 33 -9.66 -23.89 -6.75
N ASP A 34 -10.48 -24.45 -5.86
CA ASP A 34 -11.16 -23.67 -4.80
C ASP A 34 -10.25 -23.42 -3.58
N ASN A 35 -9.21 -24.24 -3.40
CA ASN A 35 -8.36 -24.20 -2.20
C ASN A 35 -7.15 -23.26 -2.31
N ASP A 36 -6.69 -22.88 -3.51
CA ASP A 36 -5.48 -22.06 -3.66
C ASP A 36 -5.64 -20.64 -3.09
N ASN A 37 -6.84 -20.07 -3.14
CA ASN A 37 -7.12 -18.74 -2.57
C ASN A 37 -7.10 -18.75 -1.04
N ASP A 38 -7.54 -19.84 -0.40
CA ASP A 38 -7.57 -19.93 1.06
C ASP A 38 -6.16 -20.01 1.66
N TYR A 39 -5.22 -20.70 0.99
CA TYR A 39 -3.83 -20.80 1.46
C TYR A 39 -3.10 -19.46 1.44
N ALA A 40 -3.26 -18.66 0.38
CA ALA A 40 -2.62 -17.34 0.27
C ALA A 40 -3.10 -16.40 1.39
N MET A 41 -4.40 -16.41 1.70
CA MET A 41 -4.99 -15.58 2.74
C MET A 41 -4.56 -16.00 4.16
N ILE A 42 -4.36 -17.29 4.40
CA ILE A 42 -3.89 -17.82 5.69
C ILE A 42 -2.44 -17.41 5.94
N GLU A 43 -1.57 -17.45 4.93
CA GLU A 43 -0.17 -17.05 5.07
C GLU A 43 -0.03 -15.54 5.37
N GLU A 44 -0.79 -14.69 4.67
CA GLU A 44 -0.82 -13.25 4.96
C GLU A 44 -1.32 -12.94 6.38
N ARG A 45 -2.30 -13.72 6.87
CA ARG A 45 -2.82 -13.55 8.23
C ARG A 45 -1.78 -13.92 9.28
N ASN A 46 -1.13 -15.07 9.13
CA ASN A 46 -0.12 -15.55 10.07
C ASN A 46 1.10 -14.62 10.09
N THR A 47 1.57 -14.18 8.92
CA THR A 47 2.67 -13.21 8.85
C THR A 47 2.32 -11.90 9.53
N ARG A 48 1.10 -11.38 9.32
CA ARG A 48 0.60 -10.17 10.01
C ARG A 48 0.58 -10.34 11.53
N GLU A 49 0.09 -11.47 12.04
CA GLU A 49 0.05 -11.76 13.48
C GLU A 49 1.48 -11.81 14.07
N ASP A 50 2.41 -12.48 13.40
CA ASP A 50 3.83 -12.53 13.80
C ASP A 50 4.49 -11.14 13.89
N TYR A 51 4.21 -10.27 12.91
CA TYR A 51 4.72 -8.89 12.91
C TYR A 51 4.19 -8.08 14.10
N LEU A 52 2.92 -8.26 14.46
CA LEU A 52 2.30 -7.57 15.59
C LEU A 52 2.88 -8.08 16.91
N GLU A 53 3.04 -9.38 17.09
CA GLU A 53 3.63 -9.96 18.30
C GLU A 53 5.08 -9.51 18.51
N ARG A 54 5.89 -9.47 17.43
CA ARG A 54 7.27 -8.98 17.49
C ARG A 54 7.33 -7.50 17.90
N ARG A 55 6.41 -6.68 17.42
CA ARG A 55 6.35 -5.25 17.80
C ARG A 55 5.99 -5.09 19.29
N ASP A 56 5.02 -5.84 19.77
CA ASP A 56 4.54 -5.74 21.16
C ASP A 56 5.57 -6.22 22.18
N SER A 57 6.42 -7.19 21.83
CA SER A 57 7.53 -7.62 22.69
C SER A 57 8.59 -6.52 22.81
N LEU A 58 8.97 -5.88 21.70
CA LEU A 58 9.91 -4.74 21.70
C LEU A 58 9.40 -3.57 22.54
N LEU A 59 8.11 -3.25 22.43
CA LEU A 59 7.47 -2.20 23.24
C LEU A 59 7.55 -2.54 24.73
N ARG A 60 7.21 -3.76 25.13
CA ARG A 60 7.31 -4.20 26.54
C ARG A 60 8.72 -4.13 27.10
N ASP A 61 9.71 -4.56 26.32
CA ASP A 61 11.11 -4.48 26.74
C ASP A 61 11.59 -3.03 26.87
N SER A 62 11.14 -2.15 25.98
CA SER A 62 11.46 -0.72 26.06
C SER A 62 10.89 -0.07 27.33
N ILE A 63 9.65 -0.41 27.71
CA ILE A 63 9.00 0.10 28.91
C ILE A 63 9.75 -0.36 30.16
N ARG A 64 10.13 -1.65 30.23
CA ARG A 64 10.89 -2.20 31.35
C ARG A 64 12.21 -1.44 31.55
N LYS A 65 12.96 -1.20 30.46
CA LYS A 65 14.23 -0.45 30.52
C LYS A 65 14.04 0.99 31.00
N LEU A 66 13.01 1.69 30.54
CA LEU A 66 12.69 3.04 31.01
C LEU A 66 12.36 3.06 32.51
N GLN A 67 11.64 2.04 32.98
CA GLN A 67 11.26 1.93 34.38
C GLN A 67 12.46 1.61 35.27
N GLU A 68 13.38 0.75 34.82
CA GLU A 68 14.67 0.52 35.48
C GLU A 68 15.53 1.78 35.53
N GLN A 69 15.60 2.56 34.44
CA GLN A 69 16.30 3.84 34.42
C GLN A 69 15.68 4.87 35.37
N ALA A 70 14.35 4.90 35.48
CA ALA A 70 13.64 5.76 36.42
C ALA A 70 13.88 5.33 37.89
N LEU A 71 14.03 4.02 38.15
CA LEU A 71 14.39 3.47 39.47
C LEU A 71 15.86 3.73 39.84
N LEU A 72 16.76 3.76 38.86
CA LEU A 72 18.19 4.05 39.03
C LEU A 72 18.50 5.56 39.05
N ALA A 73 17.56 6.41 38.62
CA ALA A 73 17.61 7.83 38.89
C ALA A 73 17.50 8.03 40.41
N THR A 74 18.64 8.28 41.02
CA THR A 74 18.91 8.29 42.47
C THR A 74 17.81 8.99 43.30
N PRO A 75 17.43 8.44 44.48
CA PRO A 75 16.55 9.09 45.45
C PRO A 75 17.14 10.37 46.08
N GLU A 76 18.39 10.70 45.76
CA GLU A 76 19.08 11.93 46.19
C GLU A 76 18.41 13.19 45.65
N ALA A 77 17.71 13.13 44.51
CA ALA A 77 16.90 14.23 44.00
C ALA A 77 15.68 14.54 44.90
N SER A 78 15.24 13.57 45.72
CA SER A 78 14.10 13.71 46.64
C SER A 78 14.48 14.02 48.10
N LEU A 79 15.77 14.07 48.45
CA LEU A 79 16.25 14.40 49.80
C LEU A 79 16.89 15.78 49.91
N LEU A 80 16.98 16.52 48.80
CA LEU A 80 17.35 17.93 48.84
C LEU A 80 16.24 18.71 49.55
N SER A 81 16.64 19.56 50.49
CA SER A 81 15.71 20.47 51.14
C SER A 81 14.96 21.28 50.07
N GLU A 82 13.70 21.66 50.34
CA GLU A 82 12.91 22.48 49.40
C GLU A 82 13.69 23.73 48.93
N ALA A 83 14.55 24.28 49.80
CA ALA A 83 15.45 25.38 49.50
C ALA A 83 16.50 25.04 48.42
N GLU A 84 17.12 23.87 48.48
CA GLU A 84 18.09 23.43 47.46
C GLU A 84 17.40 23.14 46.13
N GLN A 85 16.18 22.59 46.17
CA GLN A 85 15.36 22.39 44.97
C GLN A 85 14.96 23.73 44.33
N GLU A 86 14.60 24.74 45.13
CA GLU A 86 14.32 26.09 44.62
C GLU A 86 15.55 26.74 43.99
N VAL A 87 16.73 26.60 44.61
CA VAL A 87 17.99 27.15 44.07
C VAL A 87 18.34 26.49 42.74
N LEU A 88 18.25 25.15 42.66
CA LEU A 88 18.50 24.41 41.42
C LEU A 88 17.44 24.72 40.35
N ALA A 89 16.17 24.86 40.73
CA ALA A 89 15.11 25.25 39.80
C ALA A 89 15.33 26.66 39.25
N ARG A 90 15.80 27.59 40.09
CA ARG A 90 16.13 28.97 39.69
C ARG A 90 17.36 29.00 38.78
N GLU A 91 18.39 28.23 39.08
CA GLU A 91 19.57 28.08 38.24
C GLU A 91 19.23 27.42 36.89
N ALA A 92 18.43 26.36 36.89
CA ALA A 92 17.93 25.71 35.69
C ALA A 92 17.01 26.63 34.86
N ALA A 93 16.19 27.47 35.52
CA ALA A 93 15.39 28.48 34.85
C ALA A 93 16.25 29.56 34.19
N LEU A 94 17.34 30.00 34.85
CA LEU A 94 18.31 30.94 34.28
C LEU A 94 19.06 30.33 33.09
N LEU A 95 19.45 29.06 33.17
CA LEU A 95 20.08 28.35 32.05
C LEU A 95 19.10 28.16 30.87
N ARG A 96 17.82 27.87 31.14
CA ARG A 96 16.78 27.87 30.08
C ARG A 96 16.54 29.23 29.49
N ALA A 97 16.47 30.29 30.31
CA ALA A 97 16.31 31.66 29.82
C ALA A 97 17.48 32.10 28.94
N ARG A 98 18.70 31.57 29.19
CA ARG A 98 19.88 31.82 28.36
C ARG A 98 19.91 31.02 27.05
N THR A 99 19.19 29.90 26.99
CA THR A 99 19.15 29.00 25.82
C THR A 99 17.86 29.10 25.02
N GLN A 100 16.83 29.77 25.55
CA GLN A 100 15.65 30.14 24.80
C GLN A 100 15.99 31.31 23.87
N PRO A 101 15.82 31.14 22.55
CA PRO A 101 15.96 32.26 21.62
C PRO A 101 14.90 33.32 21.96
N LEU A 102 15.30 34.60 21.98
CA LEU A 102 14.35 35.68 22.22
C LEU A 102 13.22 35.62 21.17
N PRO A 103 11.96 35.94 21.55
CA PRO A 103 10.88 36.10 20.58
C PRO A 103 11.24 37.22 19.59
N GLY A 104 11.65 36.85 18.38
CA GLY A 104 12.20 37.75 17.36
C GLY A 104 13.51 37.28 16.72
N ASP A 105 14.20 36.29 17.31
CA ASP A 105 15.47 35.75 16.81
C ASP A 105 15.29 34.50 15.90
N SER A 106 14.07 34.29 15.39
CA SER A 106 13.67 33.14 14.59
C SER A 106 14.08 33.23 13.13
N THR A 107 15.33 33.61 12.87
CA THR A 107 16.04 33.29 11.62
C THR A 107 17.46 32.84 11.97
N PHE A 108 17.61 31.58 12.37
CA PHE A 108 18.92 30.93 12.45
C PHE A 108 19.53 30.84 11.05
N TYR A 109 20.20 31.91 10.59
CA TYR A 109 21.21 31.79 9.55
C TYR A 109 22.48 31.28 10.24
N VAL A 110 22.70 29.96 10.19
CA VAL A 110 23.99 29.38 10.58
C VAL A 110 24.91 29.51 9.36
N PRO A 111 25.88 30.45 9.36
CA PRO A 111 26.83 30.54 8.26
C PRO A 111 27.59 29.21 8.15
N GLY A 112 27.44 28.52 7.01
CA GLY A 112 28.10 27.25 6.74
C GLY A 112 27.26 25.98 6.89
N ARG A 113 25.99 26.05 7.33
CA ARG A 113 25.07 24.91 7.19
C ARG A 113 24.44 24.99 5.79
N PRO A 114 24.73 24.07 4.85
CA PRO A 114 24.01 24.05 3.59
C PRO A 114 22.53 23.88 3.91
N ALA A 115 21.68 24.71 3.28
CA ALA A 115 20.23 24.57 3.38
C ALA A 115 19.90 23.08 3.16
N GLN A 116 19.26 22.45 4.14
CA GLN A 116 18.89 21.05 4.00
C GLN A 116 17.91 20.96 2.84
N VAL A 117 18.39 20.46 1.70
CA VAL A 117 17.54 20.18 0.55
C VAL A 117 16.64 19.03 0.97
N VAL A 118 15.40 19.34 1.32
CA VAL A 118 14.37 18.32 1.56
C VAL A 118 14.11 17.66 0.21
N VAL A 119 14.80 16.55 -0.04
CA VAL A 119 14.58 15.73 -1.22
C VAL A 119 13.21 15.06 -1.06
N LYS A 120 12.18 15.65 -1.65
CA LYS A 120 10.87 15.01 -1.76
C LYS A 120 11.04 13.76 -2.62
N LYS A 121 10.84 12.58 -2.03
CA LYS A 121 10.77 11.32 -2.77
C LYS A 121 9.47 11.32 -3.56
N GLU A 122 9.56 11.51 -4.87
CA GLU A 122 8.43 11.42 -5.78
C GLU A 122 8.34 9.98 -6.33
N THR A 123 7.14 9.40 -6.28
CA THR A 123 6.90 8.06 -6.84
C THR A 123 6.32 8.19 -8.24
N THR A 124 6.86 7.45 -9.19
CA THR A 124 6.35 7.42 -10.57
C THR A 124 5.37 6.25 -10.73
N LEU A 125 4.22 6.53 -11.35
CA LEU A 125 3.24 5.54 -11.79
C LEU A 125 3.22 5.51 -13.32
N TYR A 126 2.80 4.39 -13.88
CA TYR A 126 2.66 4.17 -15.31
C TYR A 126 1.21 3.85 -15.64
N SER A 127 0.71 4.41 -16.73
CA SER A 127 -0.61 4.05 -17.24
C SER A 127 -0.62 2.61 -17.78
N THR A 128 -1.60 1.81 -17.35
CA THR A 128 -1.78 0.40 -17.75
C THR A 128 -2.77 0.23 -18.89
N ILE A 129 -3.47 1.30 -19.26
CA ILE A 129 -4.54 1.34 -20.27
C ILE A 129 -4.19 2.41 -21.31
N ASP A 130 -4.46 2.14 -22.58
CA ASP A 130 -4.29 3.16 -23.60
C ASP A 130 -5.50 4.12 -23.59
N GLY A 131 -5.27 5.43 -23.53
CA GLY A 131 -6.36 6.41 -23.53
C GLY A 131 -6.98 6.71 -22.16
N LEU A 132 -6.23 6.54 -21.06
CA LEU A 132 -6.72 6.77 -19.71
C LEU A 132 -7.02 8.26 -19.45
N ASN A 133 -8.25 8.57 -19.05
CA ASN A 133 -8.69 9.95 -18.85
C ASN A 133 -8.24 10.49 -17.48
N VAL A 134 -7.55 11.62 -17.50
CA VAL A 134 -7.19 12.43 -16.33
C VAL A 134 -8.27 13.48 -16.14
N ARG A 135 -8.86 13.56 -14.95
CA ARG A 135 -9.99 14.44 -14.65
C ARG A 135 -9.66 15.50 -13.61
N VAL A 136 -10.42 16.59 -13.57
CA VAL A 136 -10.22 17.66 -12.57
C VAL A 136 -10.64 17.20 -11.17
N GLN A 137 -11.62 16.31 -11.06
CA GLN A 137 -12.17 15.81 -9.80
C GLN A 137 -12.26 14.27 -9.82
N PRO A 138 -12.28 13.61 -8.64
CA PRO A 138 -12.27 12.16 -8.50
C PRO A 138 -13.68 11.53 -8.74
N HIS A 139 -14.29 11.81 -9.89
CA HIS A 139 -15.55 11.18 -10.29
C HIS A 139 -15.71 11.13 -11.82
N LEU A 140 -16.55 10.21 -12.31
CA LEU A 140 -16.77 9.95 -13.74
C LEU A 140 -17.32 11.15 -14.53
N GLY A 141 -18.11 12.01 -13.89
CA GLY A 141 -18.72 13.19 -14.52
C GLY A 141 -17.81 14.42 -14.63
N ALA A 142 -16.60 14.37 -14.08
CA ALA A 142 -15.70 15.52 -14.05
C ALA A 142 -15.10 15.80 -15.43
N SER A 143 -14.75 17.06 -15.69
CA SER A 143 -14.09 17.47 -16.93
C SER A 143 -12.72 16.79 -17.10
N ILE A 144 -12.41 16.42 -18.35
CA ILE A 144 -11.17 15.73 -18.72
C ILE A 144 -10.09 16.79 -18.97
N VAL A 145 -8.99 16.70 -18.24
CA VAL A 145 -7.82 17.58 -18.35
C VAL A 145 -6.87 17.10 -19.45
N ALA A 146 -6.67 15.78 -19.51
CA ALA A 146 -5.74 15.12 -20.41
C ALA A 146 -6.12 13.65 -20.59
N ARG A 147 -5.52 13.02 -21.60
CA ARG A 147 -5.65 11.60 -21.87
C ARG A 147 -4.26 10.99 -21.97
N LEU A 148 -3.97 10.02 -21.11
CA LEU A 148 -2.68 9.34 -21.05
C LEU A 148 -2.65 8.19 -22.05
N LYS A 149 -1.51 8.00 -22.69
CA LYS A 149 -1.23 6.83 -23.52
C LYS A 149 -0.77 5.66 -22.66
N LEU A 150 -0.77 4.47 -23.25
CA LEU A 150 -0.20 3.28 -22.61
C LEU A 150 1.26 3.52 -22.18
N TYR A 151 1.59 3.13 -20.94
CA TYR A 151 2.90 3.27 -20.30
C TYR A 151 3.41 4.70 -20.10
N GLU A 152 2.53 5.70 -20.25
CA GLU A 152 2.89 7.08 -19.98
C GLU A 152 3.20 7.27 -18.48
N PRO A 153 4.37 7.83 -18.13
CA PRO A 153 4.78 8.03 -16.75
C PRO A 153 4.14 9.29 -16.13
N VAL A 154 3.55 9.14 -14.96
CA VAL A 154 2.97 10.23 -14.17
C VAL A 154 3.50 10.22 -12.74
N THR A 155 3.62 11.40 -12.13
CA THR A 155 4.10 11.52 -10.75
C THR A 155 2.93 11.40 -9.78
N PHE A 156 3.02 10.47 -8.84
CA PHE A 156 2.04 10.31 -7.77
C PHE A 156 2.18 11.43 -6.73
N MET A 157 1.06 12.03 -6.34
CA MET A 157 1.03 13.14 -5.38
C MET A 157 0.75 12.72 -3.93
N ASN A 158 0.76 11.41 -3.62
CA ASN A 158 0.41 10.88 -2.30
C ASN A 158 -1.00 11.24 -1.82
N GLU A 159 -1.90 11.58 -2.74
CA GLU A 159 -3.30 11.84 -2.46
C GLU A 159 -4.16 10.80 -3.18
N VAL A 160 -5.05 10.15 -2.44
CA VAL A 160 -5.99 9.13 -2.90
C VAL A 160 -7.34 9.44 -2.28
N THR A 161 -8.42 9.08 -2.97
CA THR A 161 -9.78 9.26 -2.45
C THR A 161 -10.12 8.14 -1.45
N ASP A 162 -10.82 8.49 -0.37
CA ASP A 162 -11.21 7.53 0.68
C ASP A 162 -12.28 6.53 0.19
N SER A 163 -13.08 6.90 -0.81
CA SER A 163 -14.10 6.05 -1.40
C SER A 163 -13.57 5.22 -2.57
N LEU A 164 -13.99 3.95 -2.61
CA LEU A 164 -13.78 3.05 -3.74
C LEU A 164 -14.92 3.23 -4.75
N HIS A 165 -14.60 3.13 -6.03
CA HIS A 165 -15.56 3.19 -7.11
C HIS A 165 -15.41 1.95 -7.97
N THR A 166 -16.53 1.35 -8.38
CA THR A 166 -16.54 0.28 -9.38
C THR A 166 -16.81 0.89 -10.73
N ILE A 167 -15.87 0.76 -11.67
CA ILE A 167 -15.99 1.29 -13.02
C ILE A 167 -15.84 0.13 -13.99
N ASP A 168 -16.78 0.06 -14.93
CA ASP A 168 -16.74 -0.90 -16.02
C ASP A 168 -15.74 -0.42 -17.09
N LEU A 169 -14.70 -1.22 -17.33
CA LEU A 169 -13.68 -0.97 -18.34
C LEU A 169 -13.86 -1.90 -19.56
N GLY A 170 -14.93 -2.70 -19.63
CA GLY A 170 -15.18 -3.64 -20.72
C GLY A 170 -15.37 -5.05 -20.21
N GLU A 171 -14.33 -5.88 -20.29
CA GLU A 171 -14.36 -7.25 -19.76
C GLU A 171 -14.02 -7.31 -18.26
N VAL A 172 -13.50 -6.20 -17.70
CA VAL A 172 -13.09 -6.09 -16.30
C VAL A 172 -13.80 -4.93 -15.61
N THR A 173 -14.31 -5.20 -14.40
CA THR A 173 -14.98 -4.22 -13.52
C THR A 173 -14.22 -4.08 -12.20
N PRO A 174 -12.98 -3.54 -12.21
CA PRO A 174 -12.20 -3.38 -10.99
C PRO A 174 -12.87 -2.36 -10.06
N THR A 175 -12.62 -2.49 -8.76
CA THR A 175 -13.12 -1.56 -7.72
C THR A 175 -11.93 -0.90 -7.06
N GLU A 176 -11.67 0.35 -7.40
CA GLU A 176 -10.44 1.08 -7.01
C GLU A 176 -10.75 2.54 -6.63
N PRO A 177 -9.90 3.20 -5.85
CA PRO A 177 -10.05 4.62 -5.55
C PRO A 177 -9.51 5.49 -6.70
N TRP A 178 -9.77 6.80 -6.61
CA TRP A 178 -9.13 7.77 -7.49
C TRP A 178 -7.80 8.23 -6.90
N VAL A 179 -6.81 8.37 -7.76
CA VAL A 179 -5.43 8.70 -7.42
C VAL A 179 -5.07 10.05 -8.04
N LYS A 180 -4.51 10.96 -7.24
CA LYS A 180 -4.06 12.25 -7.74
C LYS A 180 -2.66 12.15 -8.33
N VAL A 181 -2.53 12.61 -9.56
CA VAL A 181 -1.29 12.52 -10.32
C VAL A 181 -0.94 13.86 -10.96
N ARG A 182 0.35 14.04 -11.21
CA ARG A 182 0.92 15.15 -11.96
C ARG A 182 1.49 14.62 -13.26
N LEU A 183 1.09 15.25 -14.36
CA LEU A 183 1.58 14.94 -15.69
C LEU A 183 2.98 15.54 -15.90
N GLN A 184 3.69 15.06 -16.92
CA GLN A 184 4.97 15.64 -17.35
C GLN A 184 4.84 17.13 -17.73
N ASP A 185 3.67 17.52 -18.25
CA ASP A 185 3.32 18.91 -18.57
C ASP A 185 3.09 19.80 -17.33
N GLY A 186 3.22 19.26 -16.11
CA GLY A 186 2.98 19.96 -14.86
C GLY A 186 1.50 20.11 -14.47
N LYS A 187 0.56 19.65 -15.31
CA LYS A 187 -0.87 19.66 -15.01
C LYS A 187 -1.20 18.64 -13.92
N LEU A 188 -2.14 19.01 -13.04
CA LEU A 188 -2.64 18.16 -11.97
C LEU A 188 -4.00 17.60 -12.33
N GLY A 189 -4.24 16.34 -11.95
CA GLY A 189 -5.56 15.75 -12.08
C GLY A 189 -5.69 14.42 -11.36
N TRP A 190 -6.88 13.86 -11.46
CA TRP A 190 -7.31 12.60 -10.85
C TRP A 190 -7.45 11.54 -11.91
N VAL A 191 -6.93 10.36 -11.62
CA VAL A 191 -6.97 9.20 -12.48
C VAL A 191 -7.57 8.04 -11.71
N TYR A 192 -8.29 7.17 -12.40
CA TYR A 192 -8.84 5.98 -11.80
C TYR A 192 -7.73 4.98 -11.44
N GLY A 193 -7.70 4.50 -10.19
CA GLY A 193 -6.61 3.70 -9.64
C GLY A 193 -6.29 2.45 -10.46
N ALA A 194 -7.31 1.77 -10.99
CA ALA A 194 -7.11 0.57 -11.81
C ALA A 194 -6.30 0.82 -13.11
N GLY A 195 -6.28 2.06 -13.60
CA GLY A 195 -5.57 2.44 -14.83
C GLY A 195 -4.11 2.82 -14.61
N VAL A 196 -3.62 2.83 -13.38
CA VAL A 196 -2.25 3.21 -13.05
C VAL A 196 -1.57 2.16 -12.18
N SER A 197 -0.28 1.94 -12.41
CA SER A 197 0.50 0.99 -11.62
C SER A 197 1.93 1.46 -11.42
N TYR A 198 2.56 1.00 -10.35
CA TYR A 198 4.00 1.16 -10.11
C TYR A 198 4.85 0.45 -11.18
N TYR A 199 4.29 -0.55 -11.86
CA TYR A 199 4.99 -1.33 -12.88
C TYR A 199 4.31 -1.23 -14.23
N LYS A 200 5.13 -1.23 -15.29
CA LYS A 200 4.64 -1.22 -16.68
C LYS A 200 4.05 -2.57 -17.03
N HIS A 201 2.73 -2.64 -17.08
CA HIS A 201 1.99 -3.78 -17.59
C HIS A 201 0.70 -3.28 -18.25
N ARG A 202 0.17 -4.06 -19.19
CA ARG A 202 -1.09 -3.73 -19.85
C ARG A 202 -2.23 -4.44 -19.14
N LEU A 203 -3.30 -3.71 -18.85
CA LEU A 203 -4.53 -4.32 -18.39
C LEU A 203 -5.27 -4.86 -19.62
N GLU A 204 -5.33 -6.18 -19.74
CA GLU A 204 -6.07 -6.86 -20.81
C GLU A 204 -7.58 -6.81 -20.52
N GLY A 205 -8.42 -6.89 -21.57
CA GLY A 205 -9.88 -6.84 -21.41
C GLY A 205 -10.46 -5.42 -21.27
N VAL A 206 -9.65 -4.38 -21.47
CA VAL A 206 -10.14 -2.99 -21.50
C VAL A 206 -10.55 -2.58 -22.91
N VAL A 207 -11.78 -2.11 -23.05
CA VAL A 207 -12.34 -1.59 -24.31
C VAL A 207 -12.14 -0.08 -24.34
N ASN A 208 -11.41 0.39 -25.35
CA ASN A 208 -11.05 1.80 -25.55
C ASN A 208 -11.98 2.54 -26.51
#